data_AF-A0ABC8TGL1-F1
#
_entry.id   AF-A0ABC8TGL1-F1
#
_cell.length_a   1.000
_cell.length_b   1.000
_cell.length_c   1.000
_cell.angle_alpha   90.00
_cell.angle_beta   90.00
_cell.angle_gamma   90.00
#
_symmetry.space_group_name_H-M   'P 1'
#
loop_
_entity.id
_entity.type
_entity.pdbx_description
1 polymer ?
#
loop_
_entity_poly.entity_id
_entity_poly.type
_entity_poly.pdbx_seq_one_letter_code
_entity_poly.pdbx_strand_id
1 'polypeptide(L)'
;ERNERLFYKLLIDNVEELLPVVYTPTVSVACQKYGSIFRWPQSIYFSLKEKGMGIPVGKLALYTTLGGVRPSAGTTAVDLVGLVTALKLLGGTLADHKFLFLGVGQAGIGITDLIVLEMSKQGRAIFASGSPFDPVDYKGKVYTAGQANNAYIFPVFDFGLVISDAIRVHDEMPLATDVSIETTEALAGQVMEEHLAKGMIYPPFTNIRKISAHIATKVAAKAYEL
;
A
#
# COMPACT_ATOMS: atom_id res chain seq x y z
N GLU A 1 -14.09 -19.13 3.26
CA GLU A 1 -15.37 -19.88 3.38
C GLU A 1 -15.21 -21.39 3.53
N ARG A 2 -14.65 -22.14 2.57
CA ARG A 2 -14.54 -23.61 2.70
C ARG A 2 -13.39 -24.10 3.60
N ASN A 3 -12.21 -23.50 3.45
CA ASN A 3 -11.05 -23.81 4.27
C ASN A 3 -10.18 -22.56 4.40
N GLU A 4 -10.29 -21.89 5.54
CA GLU A 4 -9.62 -20.62 5.82
C GLU A 4 -8.09 -20.77 5.85
N ARG A 5 -7.58 -21.81 6.52
CA ARG A 5 -6.13 -22.07 6.61
C ARG A 5 -5.52 -22.31 5.24
N LEU A 6 -6.18 -23.09 4.40
CA LEU A 6 -5.72 -23.34 3.04
C LEU A 6 -5.79 -22.08 2.19
N PHE A 7 -6.86 -21.29 2.31
CA PHE A 7 -7.00 -20.02 1.60
C PHE A 7 -5.83 -19.07 1.91
N TYR A 8 -5.53 -18.84 3.19
CA TYR A 8 -4.41 -17.97 3.58
C TYR A 8 -3.05 -18.56 3.23
N LYS A 9 -2.85 -19.88 3.38
CA LYS A 9 -1.59 -20.52 2.97
C LYS A 9 -1.33 -20.34 1.47
N LEU A 10 -2.35 -20.58 0.64
CA LEU A 10 -2.27 -20.39 -0.82
C LEU A 10 -1.98 -18.93 -1.18
N LEU A 11 -2.66 -17.99 -0.54
CA LEU A 11 -2.46 -16.56 -0.76
C LEU A 11 -1.04 -16.11 -0.36
N ILE A 12 -0.53 -16.60 0.77
CA ILE A 12 0.82 -16.27 1.23
C ILE A 12 1.88 -16.83 0.27
N ASP A 13 1.72 -18.07 -0.15
CA ASP A 13 2.68 -18.75 -1.02
C ASP A 13 2.73 -18.15 -2.43
N ASN A 14 1.65 -17.51 -2.88
CA ASN A 14 1.50 -17.00 -4.25
C ASN A 14 1.03 -15.54 -4.25
N VAL A 15 1.54 -14.72 -3.33
CA VAL A 15 1.03 -13.37 -3.08
C VAL A 15 1.09 -12.47 -4.33
N GLU A 16 2.14 -12.55 -5.13
CA GLU A 16 2.28 -11.70 -6.33
C GLU A 16 1.22 -12.02 -7.39
N GLU A 17 0.87 -13.29 -7.55
CA GLU A 17 -0.15 -13.75 -8.51
C GLU A 17 -1.57 -13.50 -7.99
N LEU A 18 -1.80 -13.74 -6.70
CA LEU A 18 -3.14 -13.74 -6.12
C LEU A 18 -3.56 -12.38 -5.57
N LEU A 19 -2.64 -11.47 -5.26
CA LEU A 19 -2.97 -10.14 -4.76
C LEU A 19 -3.86 -9.35 -5.76
N PRO A 20 -3.59 -9.34 -7.09
CA PRO A 20 -4.49 -8.70 -8.04
C PRO A 20 -5.88 -9.33 -8.14
N VAL A 21 -6.03 -10.60 -7.73
CA VAL A 21 -7.30 -11.34 -7.72
C VAL A 21 -8.13 -10.99 -6.47
N VAL A 22 -7.49 -10.95 -5.29
CA VAL A 22 -8.17 -10.69 -4.01
C VAL A 22 -8.25 -9.20 -3.65
N TYR A 23 -7.47 -8.35 -4.32
CA TYR A 23 -7.36 -6.92 -4.08
C TYR A 23 -7.50 -6.10 -5.38
N THR A 24 -6.82 -4.96 -5.50
CA THR A 24 -6.86 -4.12 -6.69
C THR A 24 -6.18 -4.82 -7.88
N PRO A 25 -6.78 -4.79 -9.09
CA PRO A 25 -8.00 -4.06 -9.47
C PRO A 25 -9.30 -4.86 -9.28
N THR A 26 -9.24 -6.19 -9.11
CA THR A 26 -10.40 -7.10 -9.18
C THR A 26 -11.45 -6.82 -8.11
N VAL A 27 -11.03 -6.45 -6.88
CA VAL A 27 -11.94 -6.10 -5.79
C VAL A 27 -12.86 -4.94 -6.16
N SER A 28 -12.40 -3.99 -6.98
CA SER A 28 -13.22 -2.87 -7.46
C SER A 28 -14.36 -3.36 -8.36
N VAL A 29 -14.06 -4.26 -9.29
CA VAL A 29 -15.05 -4.89 -10.18
C VAL A 29 -16.01 -5.76 -9.37
N ALA A 30 -15.50 -6.52 -8.40
CA ALA A 30 -16.32 -7.33 -7.50
C ALA A 30 -17.30 -6.46 -6.69
N CYS A 31 -16.89 -5.27 -6.24
CA CYS A 31 -17.77 -4.33 -5.56
C CYS A 31 -18.91 -3.84 -6.48
N GLN A 32 -18.62 -3.53 -7.74
CA GLN A 32 -19.65 -3.12 -8.71
C GLN A 32 -20.67 -4.23 -8.99
N LYS A 33 -20.22 -5.49 -9.02
CA LYS A 33 -21.05 -6.67 -9.30
C LYS A 33 -21.58 -7.36 -8.05
N TYR A 34 -21.37 -6.79 -6.87
CA TYR A 34 -21.51 -7.50 -5.58
C TYR A 34 -22.86 -8.18 -5.41
N GLY A 35 -23.96 -7.49 -5.76
CA GLY A 35 -25.31 -8.07 -5.66
C GLY A 35 -25.53 -9.31 -6.52
N SER A 36 -24.84 -9.43 -7.67
CA SER A 36 -24.96 -10.57 -8.58
C SER A 36 -24.03 -11.75 -8.23
N ILE A 37 -22.92 -11.48 -7.55
CA ILE A 37 -21.92 -12.49 -7.17
C ILE A 37 -22.01 -12.89 -5.68
N PHE A 38 -22.96 -12.31 -4.95
CA PHE A 38 -23.17 -12.58 -3.54
C PHE A 38 -23.45 -14.07 -3.31
N ARG A 39 -22.79 -14.67 -2.32
CA ARG A 39 -22.98 -16.08 -1.95
C ARG A 39 -23.31 -16.24 -0.48
N TRP A 40 -22.47 -15.71 0.39
CA TRP A 40 -22.59 -15.83 1.84
C TRP A 40 -22.21 -14.52 2.50
N PRO A 41 -22.90 -14.12 3.59
CA PRO A 41 -22.52 -12.95 4.37
C PRO A 41 -21.19 -13.25 5.09
N GLN A 42 -20.17 -12.45 4.79
CA GLN A 42 -18.85 -12.52 5.44
C GLN A 42 -18.63 -11.38 6.45
N SER A 43 -19.61 -10.48 6.59
CA SER A 43 -19.54 -9.28 7.42
C SER A 43 -20.91 -8.97 7.99
N ILE A 44 -20.91 -8.10 8.99
CA ILE A 44 -22.12 -7.44 9.49
C ILE A 44 -22.48 -6.31 8.50
N TYR A 45 -23.76 -6.21 8.13
CA TYR A 45 -24.29 -5.13 7.29
C TYR A 45 -25.21 -4.27 8.15
N PHE A 46 -24.88 -2.99 8.29
CA PHE A 46 -25.79 -2.00 8.85
C PHE A 46 -26.44 -1.23 7.71
N SER A 47 -27.77 -1.10 7.74
CA SER A 47 -28.49 -0.31 6.75
C SER A 47 -28.82 1.09 7.30
N LEU A 48 -28.99 2.06 6.40
CA LEU A 48 -29.42 3.41 6.79
C LEU A 48 -30.79 3.45 7.49
N LYS A 49 -31.63 2.41 7.33
CA LYS A 49 -32.88 2.29 8.11
C LYS A 49 -32.63 2.11 9.62
N GLU A 50 -31.40 1.81 10.01
CA GLU A 50 -30.93 1.67 11.39
C GLU A 50 -29.74 2.61 11.71
N LYS A 51 -29.49 3.63 10.88
CA LYS A 51 -28.30 4.53 10.93
C LYS A 51 -26.95 3.80 10.92
N GLY A 52 -26.51 3.35 9.73
CA GLY A 52 -25.12 2.93 9.51
C GLY A 52 -24.75 2.77 8.02
N MET A 53 -23.47 3.03 7.68
CA MET A 53 -22.88 3.02 6.33
C MET A 53 -22.22 1.66 6.04
N GLY A 54 -22.50 1.04 4.88
CA GLY A 54 -21.90 -0.23 4.46
C GLY A 54 -20.61 -0.03 3.64
N ILE A 55 -19.52 -0.69 4.05
CA ILE A 55 -18.25 -0.73 3.31
C ILE A 55 -17.96 -2.19 2.89
N PRO A 56 -17.50 -2.45 1.65
CA PRO A 56 -17.27 -3.82 1.16
C PRO A 56 -16.12 -4.56 1.88
N VAL A 57 -16.25 -5.89 1.99
CA VAL A 57 -15.46 -6.84 2.80
C VAL A 57 -13.93 -6.73 2.62
N GLY A 58 -13.44 -6.54 1.39
CA GLY A 58 -12.00 -6.42 1.13
C GLY A 58 -11.38 -5.12 1.67
N LYS A 59 -12.20 -4.08 1.80
CA LYS A 59 -11.85 -2.85 2.51
C LYS A 59 -12.08 -3.00 4.01
N LEU A 60 -13.15 -3.67 4.45
CA LEU A 60 -13.46 -3.86 5.87
C LEU A 60 -12.44 -4.72 6.63
N ALA A 61 -11.88 -5.78 6.02
CA ALA A 61 -10.81 -6.55 6.65
C ALA A 61 -9.54 -5.71 6.91
N LEU A 62 -9.35 -4.63 6.14
CA LEU A 62 -8.33 -3.61 6.40
C LEU A 62 -8.86 -2.54 7.37
N TYR A 63 -10.08 -2.00 7.20
CA TYR A 63 -10.64 -0.93 8.05
C TYR A 63 -11.01 -1.35 9.48
N THR A 64 -11.35 -2.61 9.69
CA THR A 64 -11.69 -3.16 11.02
C THR A 64 -10.44 -3.59 11.78
N THR A 65 -9.33 -3.90 11.09
CA THR A 65 -8.01 -3.91 11.72
C THR A 65 -7.47 -2.50 11.97
N LEU A 66 -7.91 -1.49 11.19
CA LEU A 66 -7.34 -0.12 11.18
C LEU A 66 -7.39 0.70 12.47
N GLY A 67 -7.93 0.20 13.59
CA GLY A 67 -7.80 0.87 14.89
C GLY A 67 -8.20 2.35 14.97
N GLY A 68 -8.94 2.88 13.97
CA GLY A 68 -9.26 4.32 13.82
C GLY A 68 -8.42 5.12 12.82
N VAL A 69 -7.52 4.51 12.03
CA VAL A 69 -6.64 5.20 11.08
C VAL A 69 -7.39 5.54 9.78
N ARG A 70 -7.36 6.82 9.41
CA ARG A 70 -7.94 7.30 8.15
C ARG A 70 -7.20 6.71 6.95
N PRO A 71 -7.89 6.23 5.91
CA PRO A 71 -7.22 5.65 4.74
C PRO A 71 -6.30 6.63 4.00
N SER A 72 -6.58 7.93 4.09
CA SER A 72 -5.69 8.97 3.60
C SER A 72 -4.31 8.90 4.24
N ALA A 73 -4.20 8.54 5.52
CA ALA A 73 -2.92 8.42 6.21
C ALA A 73 -2.06 7.29 5.65
N GLY A 74 -2.65 6.14 5.33
CA GLY A 74 -1.91 5.03 4.73
C GLY A 74 -1.45 5.30 3.30
N THR A 75 -2.25 6.03 2.51
CA THR A 75 -1.84 6.50 1.18
C THR A 75 -0.69 7.50 1.30
N THR A 76 -0.78 8.48 2.21
CA THR A 76 0.32 9.42 2.45
C THR A 76 1.61 8.71 2.85
N ALA A 77 1.52 7.70 3.74
CA ALA A 77 2.69 6.94 4.18
C ALA A 77 3.33 6.14 3.04
N VAL A 78 2.54 5.43 2.22
CA VAL A 78 3.11 4.67 1.10
C VAL A 78 3.72 5.57 0.03
N ASP A 79 3.12 6.73 -0.24
CA ASP A 79 3.67 7.69 -1.20
C ASP A 79 5.00 8.27 -0.69
N LEU A 80 5.08 8.61 0.61
CA LEU A 80 6.32 9.09 1.23
C LEU A 80 7.44 8.04 1.16
N VAL A 81 7.13 6.75 1.30
CA VAL A 81 8.11 5.66 1.13
C VAL A 81 8.72 5.69 -0.27
N GLY A 82 7.87 5.86 -1.28
CA GLY A 82 8.31 5.96 -2.67
C GLY A 82 9.26 7.15 -2.85
N LEU A 83 8.91 8.31 -2.30
CA LEU A 83 9.76 9.51 -2.36
C LEU A 83 11.09 9.33 -1.65
N VAL A 84 11.09 8.88 -0.39
CA VAL A 84 12.31 8.64 0.41
C VAL A 84 13.20 7.61 -0.26
N THR A 85 12.63 6.56 -0.85
CA THR A 85 13.40 5.55 -1.57
C THR A 85 13.94 6.07 -2.90
N ALA A 86 13.17 6.88 -3.63
CA ALA A 86 13.64 7.53 -4.85
C ALA A 86 14.84 8.46 -4.61
N LEU A 87 14.91 9.11 -3.44
CA LEU A 87 16.09 9.91 -3.06
C LEU A 87 17.37 9.07 -2.95
N LYS A 88 17.28 7.77 -2.65
CA LYS A 88 18.46 6.88 -2.68
C LYS A 88 19.05 6.75 -4.10
N LEU A 89 18.23 6.94 -5.13
CA LEU A 89 18.65 6.92 -6.53
C LEU A 89 19.08 8.31 -7.03
N LEU A 90 18.39 9.37 -6.60
CA LEU A 90 18.62 10.73 -7.08
C LEU A 90 19.71 11.48 -6.29
N GLY A 91 19.94 11.10 -5.03
CA GLY A 91 20.73 11.87 -4.07
C GLY A 91 20.00 13.10 -3.55
N GLY A 92 20.59 13.76 -2.54
CA GLY A 92 20.02 14.96 -1.92
C GLY A 92 18.88 14.68 -0.94
N THR A 93 18.11 15.73 -0.65
CA THR A 93 17.00 15.74 0.32
C THR A 93 15.67 16.06 -0.38
N LEU A 94 14.55 15.85 0.32
CA LEU A 94 13.23 16.24 -0.21
C LEU A 94 13.15 17.74 -0.51
N ALA A 95 13.87 18.58 0.24
CA ALA A 95 13.88 20.03 0.07
C ALA A 95 14.54 20.48 -1.25
N ASP A 96 15.37 19.63 -1.86
CA ASP A 96 16.06 19.92 -3.12
C ASP A 96 15.14 19.72 -4.35
N HIS A 97 13.97 19.13 -4.15
CA HIS A 97 13.08 18.69 -5.22
C HIS A 97 11.79 19.52 -5.27
N LYS A 98 11.25 19.69 -6.49
CA LYS A 98 9.96 20.37 -6.72
C LYS A 98 8.88 19.34 -7.03
N PHE A 99 7.79 19.38 -6.28
CA PHE A 99 6.68 18.43 -6.43
C PHE A 99 5.52 19.07 -7.19
N LEU A 100 4.98 18.33 -8.17
CA LEU A 100 3.77 18.68 -8.90
C LEU A 100 2.73 17.56 -8.69
N PHE A 101 1.58 17.92 -8.14
CA PHE A 101 0.46 17.00 -7.95
C PHE A 101 -0.63 17.31 -8.98
N LEU A 102 -0.93 16.35 -9.85
CA LEU A 102 -2.00 16.47 -10.85
C LEU A 102 -3.26 15.76 -10.35
N GLY A 103 -4.38 16.50 -10.25
CA GLY A 103 -5.65 15.98 -9.74
C GLY A 103 -6.26 14.85 -10.57
N VAL A 104 -6.97 13.93 -9.90
CA VAL A 104 -7.58 12.70 -10.43
C VAL A 104 -8.91 12.93 -11.18
N GLY A 105 -8.81 13.51 -12.37
CA GLY A 105 -9.84 13.33 -13.40
C GLY A 105 -9.58 12.07 -14.24
N GLN A 106 -10.62 11.44 -14.81
CA GLN A 106 -10.46 10.32 -15.76
C GLN A 106 -9.50 10.63 -16.92
N ALA A 107 -9.54 11.86 -17.44
CA ALA A 107 -8.61 12.35 -18.46
C ALA A 107 -7.18 12.56 -17.93
N GLY A 108 -7.04 12.91 -16.64
CA GLY A 108 -5.75 13.09 -15.98
C GLY A 108 -4.99 11.78 -15.82
N ILE A 109 -5.69 10.68 -15.48
CA ILE A 109 -5.08 9.34 -15.36
C ILE A 109 -4.45 8.91 -16.68
N GLY A 110 -5.19 9.01 -17.81
CA GLY A 110 -4.65 8.60 -19.11
C GLY A 110 -3.49 9.45 -19.60
N ILE A 111 -3.50 10.77 -19.35
CA ILE A 111 -2.38 11.65 -19.71
C ILE A 111 -1.16 11.38 -18.81
N THR A 112 -1.36 11.17 -17.51
CA THR A 112 -0.29 10.80 -16.58
C THR A 112 0.32 9.47 -16.98
N ASP A 113 -0.47 8.45 -17.31
CA ASP A 113 0.02 7.15 -17.75
C ASP A 113 0.88 7.27 -19.02
N LEU A 114 0.46 8.09 -19.99
CA LEU A 114 1.21 8.33 -21.22
C LEU A 114 2.52 9.10 -20.98
N ILE A 115 2.47 10.17 -20.18
CA ILE A 115 3.66 10.95 -19.83
C ILE A 115 4.66 10.07 -19.10
N VAL A 116 4.19 9.28 -18.15
CA VAL A 116 5.07 8.46 -17.33
C VAL A 116 5.62 7.27 -18.10
N LEU A 117 4.82 6.64 -18.97
CA LEU A 117 5.31 5.65 -19.92
C LEU A 117 6.39 6.24 -20.82
N GLU A 118 6.19 7.46 -21.33
CA GLU A 118 7.15 8.13 -22.20
C GLU A 118 8.43 8.57 -21.47
N MET A 119 8.31 9.05 -20.23
CA MET A 119 9.46 9.38 -19.39
C MET A 119 10.23 8.10 -18.97
N SER A 120 9.51 7.01 -18.70
CA SER A 120 10.09 5.69 -18.41
C SER A 120 10.81 5.12 -19.64
N LYS A 121 10.24 5.27 -20.84
CA LYS A 121 10.89 4.97 -22.12
C LYS A 121 12.12 5.83 -22.41
N GLN A 122 12.38 6.91 -21.70
CA GLN A 122 13.65 7.62 -21.80
C GLN A 122 14.72 7.06 -20.85
N GLY A 123 14.34 6.16 -19.94
CA GLY A 123 15.21 5.50 -18.96
C GLY A 123 15.68 6.39 -17.82
N ARG A 124 15.06 7.58 -17.66
CA ARG A 124 15.43 8.58 -16.65
C ARG A 124 14.38 8.76 -15.57
N ALA A 125 13.20 8.17 -15.73
CA ALA A 125 12.12 8.27 -14.76
C ALA A 125 12.24 7.19 -13.69
N ILE A 126 12.05 7.61 -12.44
CA ILE A 126 11.71 6.71 -11.35
C ILE A 126 10.17 6.63 -11.35
N PHE A 127 9.63 5.42 -11.50
CA PHE A 127 8.19 5.21 -11.62
C PHE A 127 7.64 4.23 -10.59
N ALA A 128 6.53 4.63 -9.97
CA ALA A 128 5.66 3.75 -9.21
C ALA A 128 4.18 4.08 -9.47
N SER A 129 3.32 3.09 -9.30
CA SER A 129 1.87 3.22 -9.49
C SER A 129 1.09 2.53 -8.37
N GLY A 130 -0.15 2.95 -8.12
CA GLY A 130 -1.04 2.25 -7.20
C GLY A 130 -1.54 0.89 -7.73
N SER A 131 -1.55 0.70 -9.05
CA SER A 131 -1.94 -0.56 -9.71
C SER A 131 -0.73 -1.25 -10.34
N PRO A 132 -0.74 -2.58 -10.49
CA PRO A 132 0.37 -3.30 -11.11
C PRO A 132 0.51 -2.94 -12.59
N PHE A 133 1.75 -2.88 -13.06
CA PHE A 133 2.13 -2.71 -14.47
C PHE A 133 3.10 -3.81 -14.87
N ASP A 134 3.01 -4.28 -16.11
CA ASP A 134 3.95 -5.25 -16.65
C ASP A 134 5.36 -4.65 -16.76
N PRO A 135 6.43 -5.48 -16.61
CA PRO A 135 7.79 -5.03 -16.83
C PRO A 135 8.00 -4.45 -18.24
N VAL A 136 8.83 -3.42 -18.33
CA VAL A 136 9.14 -2.73 -19.59
C VAL A 136 10.59 -3.01 -19.98
N ASP A 137 10.81 -3.56 -21.17
CA ASP A 137 12.15 -3.61 -21.78
C ASP A 137 12.47 -2.25 -22.39
N TYR A 138 13.60 -1.67 -21.98
CA TYR A 138 14.15 -0.50 -22.61
C TYR A 138 15.66 -0.62 -22.75
N LYS A 139 16.16 -0.53 -23.99
CA LYS A 139 17.59 -0.63 -24.34
C LYS A 139 18.26 -1.90 -23.80
N GLY A 140 17.54 -3.03 -23.79
CA GLY A 140 18.06 -4.32 -23.33
C GLY A 140 18.15 -4.44 -21.81
N LYS A 141 17.56 -3.48 -21.07
CA LYS A 141 17.38 -3.55 -19.63
C LYS A 141 15.88 -3.63 -19.31
N VAL A 142 15.53 -4.60 -18.49
CA VAL A 142 14.15 -4.78 -18.00
C VAL A 142 13.95 -3.93 -16.75
N TYR A 143 12.93 -3.07 -16.79
CA TYR A 143 12.50 -2.23 -15.67
C TYR A 143 11.19 -2.74 -15.10
N THR A 144 11.09 -2.80 -13.77
CA THR A 144 9.86 -3.19 -13.07
C THR A 144 9.33 -2.01 -12.28
N ALA A 145 8.11 -1.58 -12.57
CA ALA A 145 7.47 -0.48 -11.86
C ALA A 145 7.18 -0.88 -10.40
N GLY A 146 7.53 -0.01 -9.45
CA GLY A 146 7.15 -0.21 -8.05
C GLY A 146 5.64 -0.04 -7.85
N GLN A 147 5.06 -0.78 -6.91
CA GLN A 147 3.65 -0.59 -6.56
C GLN A 147 3.52 0.19 -5.25
N ALA A 148 2.99 1.42 -5.33
CA ALA A 148 2.59 2.23 -4.19
C ALA A 148 1.27 1.69 -3.62
N ASN A 149 1.36 0.56 -2.94
CA ASN A 149 0.20 -0.19 -2.48
C ASN A 149 0.07 -0.12 -0.96
N ASN A 150 -1.08 0.34 -0.47
CA ASN A 150 -1.34 0.45 0.98
C ASN A 150 -1.28 -0.90 1.72
N ALA A 151 -1.27 -2.04 1.01
CA ALA A 151 -1.02 -3.37 1.57
C ALA A 151 0.34 -3.48 2.33
N TYR A 152 1.30 -2.58 2.05
CA TYR A 152 2.53 -2.49 2.84
C TYR A 152 2.35 -1.85 4.22
N ILE A 153 1.36 -0.98 4.36
CA ILE A 153 1.22 -0.08 5.52
C ILE A 153 0.13 -0.59 6.47
N PHE A 154 -1.09 -0.79 5.94
CA PHE A 154 -2.26 -1.02 6.77
C PHE A 154 -2.18 -2.25 7.67
N PRO A 155 -1.83 -3.46 7.18
CA PRO A 155 -1.80 -4.64 8.04
C PRO A 155 -0.79 -4.52 9.19
N VAL A 156 0.19 -3.63 9.03
CA VAL A 156 1.35 -3.55 9.89
C VAL A 156 1.22 -2.47 10.94
N PHE A 157 0.66 -1.34 10.55
CA PHE A 157 0.25 -0.29 11.46
C PHE A 157 -0.70 -0.85 12.52
N ASP A 158 -1.71 -1.58 12.06
CA ASP A 158 -2.76 -2.18 12.89
C ASP A 158 -2.18 -3.23 13.83
N PHE A 159 -1.37 -4.13 13.27
CA PHE A 159 -0.72 -5.16 14.06
C PHE A 159 0.19 -4.55 15.13
N GLY A 160 0.94 -3.49 14.80
CA GLY A 160 1.78 -2.77 15.73
C GLY A 160 1.00 -2.13 16.88
N LEU A 161 -0.15 -1.51 16.61
CA LEU A 161 -1.02 -0.94 17.64
C LEU A 161 -1.66 -2.00 18.54
N VAL A 162 -2.08 -3.13 17.94
CA VAL A 162 -2.70 -4.24 18.70
C VAL A 162 -1.68 -4.87 19.64
N ILE A 163 -0.46 -5.15 19.19
CA ILE A 163 0.55 -5.78 20.05
C ILE A 163 1.12 -4.83 21.11
N SER A 164 0.97 -3.52 20.95
CA SER A 164 1.38 -2.51 21.93
C SER A 164 0.27 -2.13 22.92
N ASP A 165 -0.92 -2.74 22.82
CA ASP A 165 -2.12 -2.35 23.57
C ASP A 165 -2.41 -0.83 23.47
N ALA A 166 -2.18 -0.24 22.29
CA ALA A 166 -2.44 1.19 22.08
C ALA A 166 -3.94 1.48 22.19
N ILE A 167 -4.33 2.29 23.18
CA ILE A 167 -5.75 2.59 23.46
C ILE A 167 -6.30 3.80 22.69
N ARG A 168 -5.45 4.58 22.02
CA ARG A 168 -5.87 5.77 21.24
C ARG A 168 -4.95 6.03 20.04
N VAL A 169 -5.57 6.38 18.92
CA VAL A 169 -4.93 7.02 17.77
C VAL A 169 -5.54 8.41 17.67
N HIS A 170 -4.92 9.44 18.25
CA HIS A 170 -5.48 10.79 18.24
C HIS A 170 -5.27 11.49 16.89
N ASP A 171 -6.34 12.08 16.34
CA ASP A 171 -6.34 12.79 15.06
C ASP A 171 -5.49 14.08 15.03
N GLU A 172 -5.07 14.59 16.20
CA GLU A 172 -4.26 15.81 16.37
C GLU A 172 -2.84 15.51 16.92
N MET A 173 -2.44 14.25 17.04
CA MET A 173 -1.26 13.86 17.82
C MET A 173 -0.09 13.38 16.95
N PRO A 174 1.17 13.67 17.35
CA PRO A 174 2.39 13.17 16.72
C PRO A 174 2.38 11.66 16.44
N LEU A 175 1.66 10.84 17.21
CA LEU A 175 1.59 9.38 17.03
C LEU A 175 1.23 8.95 15.61
N ALA A 176 0.19 9.50 14.96
CA ALA A 176 -0.16 9.05 13.60
C ALA A 176 0.91 9.46 12.58
N THR A 177 1.49 10.64 12.74
CA THR A 177 2.55 11.18 11.88
C THR A 177 3.87 10.46 12.11
N ASP A 178 4.32 10.33 13.35
CA ASP A 178 5.55 9.70 13.80
C ASP A 178 5.53 8.20 13.52
N VAL A 179 4.40 7.51 13.76
CA VAL A 179 4.25 6.10 13.38
C VAL A 179 4.23 5.95 11.86
N SER A 180 3.64 6.90 11.12
CA SER A 180 3.70 6.88 9.65
C SER A 180 5.12 7.14 9.13
N ILE A 181 5.88 8.04 9.76
CA ILE A 181 7.28 8.32 9.43
C ILE A 181 8.13 7.09 9.75
N GLU A 182 8.01 6.52 10.94
CA GLU A 182 8.74 5.32 11.33
C GLU A 182 8.40 4.14 10.40
N THR A 183 7.13 3.97 10.04
CA THR A 183 6.69 2.97 9.06
C THR A 183 7.34 3.23 7.70
N THR A 184 7.42 4.50 7.30
CA THR A 184 8.01 4.92 6.04
C THR A 184 9.49 4.58 5.99
N GLU A 185 10.24 4.97 7.02
CA GLU A 185 11.67 4.71 7.14
C GLU A 185 11.97 3.21 7.22
N ALA A 186 11.20 2.47 8.02
CA ALA A 186 11.34 1.03 8.17
C ALA A 186 11.09 0.30 6.84
N LEU A 187 10.07 0.71 6.07
CA LEU A 187 9.78 0.12 4.75
C LEU A 187 10.81 0.53 3.69
N ALA A 188 11.18 1.80 3.62
CA ALA A 188 12.23 2.29 2.72
C ALA A 188 13.56 1.59 2.99
N GLY A 189 13.85 1.26 4.26
CA GLY A 189 15.01 0.46 4.69
C GLY A 189 15.02 -0.97 4.16
N GLN A 190 13.89 -1.53 3.74
CA GLN A 190 13.80 -2.87 3.14
C GLN A 190 14.14 -2.88 1.64
N VAL A 191 14.34 -1.72 1.02
CA VAL A 191 14.69 -1.62 -0.40
C VAL A 191 16.20 -1.76 -0.58
N MET A 192 16.61 -2.94 -1.06
CA MET A 192 17.99 -3.31 -1.36
C MET A 192 18.48 -2.72 -2.69
N GLU A 193 19.79 -2.64 -2.86
CA GLU A 193 20.44 -2.10 -4.07
C GLU A 193 20.06 -2.90 -5.34
N GLU A 194 19.82 -4.20 -5.20
CA GLU A 194 19.31 -5.05 -6.29
C GLU A 194 17.90 -4.66 -6.76
N HIS A 195 17.05 -4.16 -5.87
CA HIS A 195 15.71 -3.66 -6.21
C HIS A 195 15.85 -2.33 -6.97
N LEU A 196 16.69 -1.43 -6.45
CA LEU A 196 16.99 -0.13 -7.06
C LEU A 196 17.58 -0.29 -8.47
N ALA A 197 18.45 -1.28 -8.67
CA ALA A 197 19.04 -1.59 -9.97
C ALA A 197 17.98 -1.95 -11.03
N LYS A 198 16.85 -2.53 -10.62
CA LYS A 198 15.69 -2.87 -11.47
C LYS A 198 14.68 -1.72 -11.61
N GLY A 199 14.94 -0.57 -10.97
CA GLY A 199 14.05 0.59 -10.95
C GLY A 199 12.94 0.50 -9.88
N MET A 200 13.01 -0.49 -8.98
CA MET A 200 12.00 -0.68 -7.95
C MET A 200 12.30 0.19 -6.73
N ILE A 201 11.35 1.05 -6.36
CA ILE A 201 11.42 1.88 -5.15
C ILE A 201 10.58 1.33 -3.98
N TYR A 202 10.05 0.12 -4.14
CA TYR A 202 9.39 -0.67 -3.10
C TYR A 202 9.99 -2.08 -3.10
N PRO A 203 10.05 -2.75 -1.94
CA PRO A 203 10.51 -4.15 -1.89
C PRO A 203 9.48 -5.07 -2.57
N PRO A 204 9.86 -6.31 -2.94
CA PRO A 204 8.92 -7.28 -3.48
C PRO A 204 7.95 -7.83 -2.41
N PHE A 205 6.74 -8.19 -2.83
CA PHE A 205 5.71 -8.75 -1.93
C PHE A 205 6.05 -10.14 -1.41
N THR A 206 6.94 -10.89 -2.05
CA THR A 206 7.44 -12.19 -1.56
C THR A 206 7.95 -12.14 -0.12
N ASN A 207 8.49 -11.00 0.32
CA ASN A 207 9.00 -10.80 1.67
C ASN A 207 8.03 -10.05 2.60
N ILE A 208 6.77 -9.86 2.19
CA ILE A 208 5.83 -8.96 2.88
C ILE A 208 5.68 -9.29 4.36
N ARG A 209 5.63 -10.56 4.78
CA ARG A 209 5.48 -10.89 6.22
C ARG A 209 6.68 -10.49 7.06
N LYS A 210 7.89 -10.63 6.52
CA LYS A 210 9.13 -10.25 7.22
C LYS A 210 9.20 -8.73 7.35
N ILE A 211 8.85 -8.03 6.27
CA ILE A 211 8.71 -6.58 6.21
C ILE A 211 7.67 -6.12 7.24
N SER A 212 6.50 -6.75 7.27
CA SER A 212 5.44 -6.48 8.24
C SER A 212 5.90 -6.69 9.67
N ALA A 213 6.54 -7.82 10.00
CA ALA A 213 7.01 -8.06 11.36
C ALA A 213 8.04 -7.00 11.82
N HIS A 214 8.95 -6.61 10.93
CA HIS A 214 9.95 -5.59 11.21
C HIS A 214 9.31 -4.23 11.49
N ILE A 215 8.46 -3.76 10.58
CA ILE A 215 7.76 -2.48 10.70
C ILE A 215 6.84 -2.50 11.93
N ALA A 216 6.08 -3.57 12.19
CA ALA A 216 5.18 -3.65 13.35
C ALA A 216 5.94 -3.53 14.68
N THR A 217 7.15 -4.11 14.75
CA THR A 217 8.01 -3.98 15.94
C THR A 217 8.41 -2.52 16.16
N LYS A 218 8.71 -1.79 15.08
CA LYS A 218 9.03 -0.36 15.14
C LYS A 218 7.83 0.50 15.52
N VAL A 219 6.67 0.22 14.94
CA VAL A 219 5.39 0.87 15.28
C VAL A 219 5.07 0.67 16.76
N ALA A 220 5.15 -0.56 17.26
CA ALA A 220 4.89 -0.88 18.66
C ALA A 220 5.88 -0.17 19.60
N ALA A 221 7.17 -0.14 19.26
CA ALA A 221 8.17 0.59 20.03
C ALA A 221 7.83 2.10 20.10
N LYS A 222 7.48 2.71 18.97
CA LYS A 222 7.07 4.11 18.90
C LYS A 222 5.79 4.38 19.71
N ALA A 223 4.84 3.45 19.70
CA ALA A 223 3.61 3.55 20.49
C ALA A 223 3.87 3.52 22.01
N TYR A 224 4.93 2.85 22.48
CA TYR A 224 5.34 2.90 23.90
C TYR A 224 6.10 4.17 24.29
N GLU A 225 6.73 4.86 23.34
CA GLU A 225 7.46 6.12 23.58
C GLU A 225 6.53 7.33 23.79
N LEU A 226 5.26 7.20 23.37
CA LEU A 226 4.27 8.28 23.30
C LEU A 226 3.19 8.11 24.38
#